data_AF-A0A2V8VBE5-F1
#
_entry.id   AF-A0A2V8VBE5-F1
#
_cell.length_a   1.000
_cell.length_b   1.000
_cell.length_c   1.000
_cell.angle_alpha   90.00
_cell.angle_beta   90.00
_cell.angle_gamma   90.00
#
_symmetry.space_group_name_H-M   'P 1'
#
loop_
_entity.id
_entity.type
_entity.pdbx_description
1 polymer ?
#
loop_
_entity_poly.entity_id
_entity_poly.type
_entity_poly.pdbx_seq_one_letter_code
_entity_poly.pdbx_strand_id
1 'polypeptide(L)'
;MFASAVEMHPAEGLRIRVVPPVVTVLLKIIAYMEDPYRRAKDLQDICVVLARYEAQSDRLFSDAVFDAELPDFEVANAFLLGLDLRALATNDDATYVKEFLEHFLKQEEERHFDEEDFSTKAFRSQIRALNRGFAPRSER
;
A
#
# COMPACT_ATOMS: atom_id res chain seq x y z
N MET A 1 -2.62 18.26 2.76
CA MET A 1 -2.73 17.10 3.66
C MET A 1 -4.06 17.08 4.43
N PHE A 2 -4.37 18.07 5.28
CA PHE A 2 -5.61 18.08 6.08
C PHE A 2 -6.88 18.53 5.33
N ALA A 3 -6.74 19.10 4.13
CA ALA A 3 -7.90 19.49 3.30
C ALA A 3 -8.83 18.29 3.02
N SER A 4 -8.27 17.08 2.93
CA SER A 4 -8.99 15.82 2.71
C SER A 4 -9.11 14.98 3.99
N ALA A 5 -8.97 15.57 5.18
CA ALA A 5 -9.01 14.81 6.44
C ALA A 5 -10.37 14.13 6.65
N VAL A 6 -10.32 12.86 7.04
CA VAL A 6 -11.50 12.01 7.31
C VAL A 6 -11.84 12.03 8.79
N GLU A 7 -13.12 11.92 9.11
CA GLU A 7 -13.58 11.82 10.50
C GLU A 7 -13.37 10.40 11.02
N MET A 8 -12.75 10.28 12.18
CA MET A 8 -12.46 9.03 12.87
C MET A 8 -13.01 9.08 14.29
N HIS A 9 -13.58 7.95 14.71
CA HIS A 9 -14.24 7.78 16.01
C HIS A 9 -13.46 6.73 16.82
N PRO A 10 -12.41 7.12 17.55
CA PRO A 10 -11.59 6.17 18.31
C PRO A 10 -12.31 5.64 19.55
N ALA A 11 -13.30 6.39 20.06
CA ALA A 11 -14.09 6.06 21.24
C ALA A 11 -15.47 6.74 21.13
N GLU A 12 -16.43 6.24 21.90
CA GLU A 12 -17.76 6.84 21.96
C GLU A 12 -17.68 8.33 22.36
N GLY A 13 -18.36 9.18 21.59
CA GLY A 13 -18.40 10.63 21.82
C GLY A 13 -17.15 11.41 21.37
N LEU A 14 -16.07 10.74 20.93
CA LEU A 14 -14.86 11.40 20.45
C LEU A 14 -14.80 11.40 18.92
N ARG A 15 -14.69 12.59 18.33
CA ARG A 15 -14.55 12.81 16.88
C ARG A 15 -13.25 13.55 16.60
N ILE A 16 -12.40 12.96 15.76
CA ILE A 16 -11.11 13.54 15.37
C ILE A 16 -11.02 13.52 13.85
N ARG A 17 -10.49 14.60 13.27
CA ARG A 17 -10.13 14.61 11.85
C ARG A 17 -8.70 14.11 11.69
N VAL A 18 -8.54 13.01 10.98
CA VAL A 18 -7.25 12.37 10.72
C VAL A 18 -6.92 12.42 9.24
N VAL A 19 -5.62 12.37 8.92
CA VAL A 19 -5.14 12.27 7.55
C VAL A 19 -5.60 10.92 6.95
N PRO A 20 -6.07 10.88 5.68
CA PRO A 20 -6.46 9.63 5.05
C PRO A 20 -5.34 8.58 5.08
N PRO A 21 -5.66 7.27 5.19
CA PRO A 21 -4.62 6.23 5.25
C PRO A 21 -3.70 6.22 4.03
N VAL A 22 -4.20 6.46 2.81
CA VAL A 22 -3.37 6.53 1.59
C VAL A 22 -2.32 7.64 1.65
N VAL A 23 -2.70 8.81 2.16
CA VAL A 23 -1.76 9.93 2.34
C VAL A 23 -0.72 9.57 3.40
N THR A 24 -1.14 8.90 4.48
CA THR A 24 -0.22 8.42 5.52
C THR A 24 0.79 7.42 4.96
N VAL A 25 0.35 6.48 4.12
CA VAL A 25 1.24 5.52 3.46
C VAL A 25 2.24 6.22 2.56
N LEU A 26 1.80 7.19 1.74
CA LEU A 26 2.70 7.92 0.86
C LEU A 26 3.84 8.60 1.65
N LEU A 27 3.50 9.30 2.73
CA LEU A 27 4.50 9.92 3.61
C LEU A 27 5.44 8.91 4.26
N LYS A 28 4.91 7.75 4.66
CA LYS A 28 5.70 6.68 5.26
C LYS A 28 6.66 6.05 4.26
N ILE A 29 6.24 5.89 3.01
CA ILE A 29 7.10 5.43 1.91
C ILE A 29 8.25 6.42 1.71
N ILE A 30 7.94 7.70 1.53
CA ILE A 30 8.96 8.75 1.34
C ILE A 30 9.95 8.73 2.52
N ALA A 31 9.42 8.78 3.74
CA ALA A 31 10.27 8.82 4.93
C ALA A 31 11.10 7.54 5.13
N TYR A 32 10.57 6.37 4.75
CA TYR A 32 11.32 5.12 4.77
C TYR A 32 12.46 5.13 3.75
N MET A 33 12.19 5.59 2.52
CA MET A 33 13.20 5.64 1.45
C MET A 33 14.35 6.61 1.75
N GLU A 34 14.09 7.67 2.52
CA GLU A 34 15.12 8.62 2.95
C GLU A 34 16.10 8.03 4.01
N ASP A 35 15.62 7.19 4.94
CA ASP A 35 16.45 6.56 5.97
C ASP A 35 15.92 5.17 6.39
N PRO A 36 16.10 4.12 5.54
CA PRO A 36 15.53 2.81 5.79
C PRO A 36 15.96 2.18 7.11
N TYR A 37 17.19 2.48 7.57
CA TYR A 37 17.78 1.90 8.77
C TYR A 37 17.14 2.42 10.06
N ARG A 38 16.79 3.71 10.11
CA ARG A 38 16.14 4.31 11.30
C ARG A 38 14.62 4.26 11.25
N ARG A 39 14.04 3.96 10.10
CA ARG A 39 12.60 4.05 9.83
C ARG A 39 11.92 2.68 9.67
N ALA A 40 12.48 1.62 10.26
CA ALA A 40 11.89 0.27 10.24
C ALA A 40 10.43 0.23 10.75
N LYS A 41 10.06 1.12 11.67
CA LYS A 41 8.66 1.28 12.13
C LYS A 41 7.72 1.70 11.01
N ASP A 42 8.15 2.54 10.08
CA ASP A 42 7.29 2.95 8.96
C ASP A 42 6.99 1.79 8.03
N LEU A 43 7.94 0.89 7.82
CA LEU A 43 7.69 -0.35 7.08
C LEU A 43 6.62 -1.21 7.78
N GLN A 44 6.68 -1.36 9.11
CA GLN A 44 5.64 -2.07 9.87
C GLN A 44 4.27 -1.40 9.72
N ASP A 45 4.21 -0.08 9.81
CA ASP A 45 2.97 0.67 9.65
C ASP A 45 2.42 0.55 8.21
N ILE A 46 3.28 0.54 7.18
CA ILE A 46 2.91 0.28 5.78
C ILE A 46 2.32 -1.13 5.64
N CYS A 47 2.94 -2.16 6.23
CA CYS A 47 2.43 -3.53 6.21
C CYS A 47 1.02 -3.63 6.83
N VAL A 48 0.78 -2.91 7.93
CA VAL A 48 -0.57 -2.87 8.54
C VAL A 48 -1.59 -2.27 7.59
N VAL A 49 -1.25 -1.19 6.88
CA VAL A 49 -2.18 -0.56 5.93
C VAL A 49 -2.39 -1.44 4.70
N LEU A 50 -1.35 -2.08 4.16
CA LEU A 50 -1.46 -3.02 3.05
C LEU A 50 -2.48 -4.14 3.32
N ALA A 51 -2.55 -4.60 4.58
CA ALA A 51 -3.49 -5.63 4.99
C ALA A 51 -4.91 -5.11 5.28
N ARG A 52 -5.11 -3.80 5.52
CA ARG A 52 -6.35 -3.28 6.13
C ARG A 52 -7.03 -2.09 5.42
N TYR A 53 -6.40 -1.51 4.41
CA TYR A 53 -6.77 -0.20 3.83
C TYR A 53 -8.28 -0.01 3.56
N GLU A 54 -8.96 -1.02 3.01
CA GLU A 54 -10.38 -1.01 2.66
C GLU A 54 -11.10 -2.25 3.25
N ALA A 55 -10.57 -2.84 4.33
CA ALA A 55 -11.01 -4.14 4.86
C ALA A 55 -12.49 -4.19 5.31
N GLN A 56 -13.11 -3.03 5.54
CA GLN A 56 -14.50 -2.89 5.97
C GLN A 56 -15.38 -2.20 4.92
N SER A 57 -14.89 -2.09 3.68
CA SER A 57 -15.50 -1.31 2.61
C SER A 57 -15.98 -2.23 1.50
N ASP A 58 -17.16 -1.91 0.94
CA ASP A 58 -17.73 -2.63 -0.21
C ASP A 58 -16.87 -2.49 -1.47
N ARG A 59 -15.92 -1.54 -1.47
CA ARG A 59 -14.97 -1.32 -2.58
C ARG A 59 -14.11 -2.55 -2.89
N LEU A 60 -13.93 -3.45 -1.93
CA LEU A 60 -13.27 -4.75 -2.16
C LEU A 60 -14.00 -5.60 -3.21
N PHE A 61 -15.30 -5.40 -3.40
CA PHE A 61 -16.14 -6.08 -4.39
C PHE A 61 -16.44 -5.19 -5.60
N SER A 62 -15.57 -4.23 -5.92
CA SER A 62 -15.74 -3.36 -7.08
C SER A 62 -15.24 -4.03 -8.37
N ASP A 63 -15.79 -3.61 -9.51
CA ASP A 63 -15.33 -4.04 -10.84
C ASP A 63 -13.82 -3.86 -11.01
N ALA A 64 -13.25 -2.78 -10.44
CA ALA A 64 -11.80 -2.57 -10.48
C ALA A 64 -11.00 -3.71 -9.85
N VAL A 65 -11.49 -4.35 -8.78
CA VAL A 65 -10.84 -5.49 -8.13
C VAL A 65 -11.07 -6.78 -8.93
N PHE A 66 -12.28 -6.98 -9.46
CA PHE A 66 -12.61 -8.16 -10.28
C PHE A 66 -11.84 -8.16 -11.61
N ASP A 67 -11.85 -7.04 -12.33
CA ASP A 67 -11.10 -6.83 -13.59
C ASP A 67 -9.58 -6.94 -13.39
N ALA A 68 -9.12 -6.72 -12.16
CA ALA A 68 -7.72 -6.86 -11.84
C ALA A 68 -7.28 -8.31 -11.69
N GLU A 69 -8.15 -9.33 -11.83
CA GLU A 69 -7.79 -10.76 -11.85
C GLU A 69 -6.67 -11.07 -10.84
N LEU A 70 -6.87 -10.67 -9.58
CA LEU A 70 -5.88 -10.84 -8.53
C LEU A 70 -5.76 -12.35 -8.20
N PRO A 71 -4.55 -12.83 -7.84
CA PRO A 71 -4.35 -14.25 -7.54
C PRO A 71 -5.11 -14.70 -6.29
N ASP A 72 -5.38 -13.77 -5.38
CA ASP A 72 -6.15 -13.97 -4.16
C ASP A 72 -6.93 -12.69 -3.84
N PHE A 73 -8.10 -12.82 -3.23
CA PHE A 73 -8.86 -11.71 -2.70
C PHE A 73 -8.17 -11.04 -1.50
N GLU A 74 -7.34 -11.78 -0.74
CA GLU A 74 -6.60 -11.24 0.41
C GLU A 74 -5.66 -10.06 0.05
N VAL A 75 -5.23 -9.96 -1.20
CA VAL A 75 -4.36 -8.86 -1.69
C VAL A 75 -5.13 -7.67 -2.28
N ALA A 76 -6.47 -7.70 -2.29
CA ALA A 76 -7.31 -6.62 -2.83
C ALA A 76 -7.05 -5.27 -2.14
N ASN A 77 -6.82 -5.27 -0.83
CA ASN A 77 -6.47 -4.06 -0.07
C ASN A 77 -5.22 -3.36 -0.63
N ALA A 78 -4.16 -4.12 -0.88
CA ALA A 78 -2.91 -3.60 -1.40
C ALA A 78 -3.06 -3.09 -2.85
N PHE A 79 -3.85 -3.80 -3.68
CA PHE A 79 -4.18 -3.36 -5.03
C PHE A 79 -4.93 -2.01 -5.04
N LEU A 80 -5.99 -1.89 -4.23
CA LEU A 80 -6.77 -0.65 -4.11
C LEU A 80 -5.91 0.51 -3.58
N LEU A 81 -5.02 0.23 -2.62
CA LEU A 81 -4.05 1.22 -2.14
C LEU A 81 -3.13 1.70 -3.27
N GLY A 82 -2.70 0.79 -4.16
CA GLY A 82 -1.89 1.14 -5.34
C GLY A 82 -2.63 2.07 -6.30
N LEU A 83 -3.91 1.81 -6.57
CA LEU A 83 -4.75 2.68 -7.39
C LEU A 83 -4.85 4.08 -6.79
N ASP A 84 -5.07 4.18 -5.49
CA ASP A 84 -5.24 5.46 -4.81
C ASP A 84 -3.92 6.23 -4.67
N LEU A 85 -2.82 5.53 -4.41
CA LEU A 85 -1.48 6.13 -4.42
C LEU A 85 -1.17 6.70 -5.80
N ARG A 86 -1.51 6.00 -6.88
CA ARG A 86 -1.32 6.51 -8.25
C ARG A 86 -2.14 7.76 -8.51
N ALA A 87 -3.38 7.79 -8.04
CA ALA A 87 -4.25 8.96 -8.18
C ALA A 87 -3.79 10.15 -7.31
N LEU A 88 -3.14 9.89 -6.18
CA LEU A 88 -2.69 10.89 -5.22
C LEU A 88 -1.30 11.47 -5.55
N ALA A 89 -0.36 10.63 -5.96
CA ALA A 89 1.04 10.99 -6.08
C ALA A 89 1.28 11.99 -7.21
N THR A 90 2.05 13.04 -6.93
CA THR A 90 2.62 13.90 -7.98
C THR A 90 3.82 13.21 -8.63
N ASN A 91 4.38 13.77 -9.70
CA ASN A 91 5.51 13.16 -10.42
C ASN A 91 6.72 12.89 -9.50
N ASP A 92 7.01 13.81 -8.59
CA ASP A 92 8.13 13.68 -7.65
C ASP A 92 7.83 12.59 -6.60
N ASP A 93 6.63 12.61 -6.02
CA ASP A 93 6.19 11.60 -5.04
C ASP A 93 6.15 10.18 -5.64
N ALA A 94 5.72 10.07 -6.90
CA ALA A 94 5.62 8.81 -7.62
C ALA A 94 6.99 8.14 -7.80
N THR A 95 8.07 8.91 -7.82
CA THR A 95 9.44 8.37 -7.89
C THR A 95 9.78 7.56 -6.65
N TYR A 96 9.51 8.10 -5.45
CA TYR A 96 9.71 7.38 -4.19
C TYR A 96 8.89 6.09 -4.11
N VAL A 97 7.63 6.11 -4.59
CA VAL A 97 6.79 4.91 -4.61
C VAL A 97 7.36 3.85 -5.57
N LYS A 98 7.84 4.24 -6.75
CA LYS A 98 8.48 3.32 -7.71
C LYS A 98 9.75 2.71 -7.13
N GLU A 99 10.62 3.53 -6.56
CA GLU A 99 11.87 3.06 -5.95
C GLU A 99 11.61 2.11 -4.78
N PHE A 100 10.61 2.41 -3.95
CA PHE A 100 10.15 1.52 -2.87
C PHE A 100 9.69 0.16 -3.43
N LEU A 101 8.83 0.17 -4.45
CA LEU A 101 8.34 -1.06 -5.08
C LEU A 101 9.48 -1.87 -5.70
N GLU A 102 10.38 -1.22 -6.46
CA GLU A 102 11.54 -1.87 -7.06
C GLU A 102 12.48 -2.48 -6.02
N HIS A 103 12.72 -1.79 -4.90
CA HIS A 103 13.55 -2.28 -3.81
C HIS A 103 13.07 -3.65 -3.30
N PHE A 104 11.78 -3.78 -3.04
CA PHE A 104 11.20 -5.03 -2.52
C PHE A 104 10.97 -6.10 -3.59
N LEU A 105 10.71 -5.72 -4.84
CA LEU A 105 10.58 -6.66 -5.95
C LEU A 105 11.93 -7.28 -6.34
N LYS A 106 13.03 -6.51 -6.35
CA LYS A 106 14.38 -7.04 -6.63
C LYS A 106 14.87 -7.98 -5.52
N GLN A 107 14.62 -7.65 -4.25
CA GLN A 107 14.96 -8.54 -3.14
C GLN A 107 14.21 -9.88 -3.18
N GLU A 108 13.05 -9.94 -3.83
CA GLU A 108 12.33 -11.19 -4.04
C GLU A 108 13.05 -12.09 -5.05
N GLU A 109 13.53 -11.54 -6.17
CA GLU A 109 14.25 -12.29 -7.20
C GLU A 109 15.57 -12.88 -6.66
N GLU A 110 16.24 -12.15 -5.76
CA GLU A 110 17.53 -12.56 -5.18
C GLU A 110 17.40 -13.60 -4.05
N ARG A 111 16.26 -13.64 -3.35
CA ARG A 111 16.02 -14.59 -2.24
C ARG A 111 15.39 -15.88 -2.75
N HIS A 112 16.23 -16.73 -3.32
CA HIS A 112 15.86 -18.07 -3.78
C HIS A 112 16.47 -19.15 -2.86
N PHE A 113 16.06 -19.24 -1.58
CA PHE A 113 16.40 -20.37 -0.71
C PHE A 113 15.33 -20.64 0.36
N ASP A 114 15.05 -21.92 0.57
CA ASP A 114 14.01 -22.54 1.41
C ASP A 114 14.08 -22.12 2.89
N GLU A 115 13.15 -21.24 3.29
CA GLU A 115 12.46 -21.17 4.60
C GLU A 115 11.79 -19.78 4.69
N GLU A 116 10.72 -19.59 3.93
CA GLU A 116 9.96 -18.35 3.98
C GLU A 116 8.83 -18.44 5.01
N ASP A 117 8.93 -17.61 6.05
CA ASP A 117 7.83 -17.36 6.96
C ASP A 117 6.60 -16.84 6.20
N PHE A 118 5.41 -17.24 6.64
CA PHE A 118 4.12 -16.87 6.05
C PHE A 118 3.93 -15.35 5.98
N SER A 119 4.43 -14.62 6.99
CA SER A 119 4.44 -13.15 7.01
C SER A 119 5.20 -12.55 5.81
N THR A 120 6.32 -13.18 5.43
CA THR A 120 7.16 -12.71 4.30
C THR A 120 6.47 -12.97 2.96
N LYS A 121 5.81 -14.13 2.80
CA LYS A 121 5.03 -14.44 1.60
C LYS A 121 3.84 -13.50 1.42
N ALA A 122 3.09 -13.27 2.51
CA ALA A 122 1.94 -12.37 2.50
C ALA A 122 2.37 -10.95 2.10
N PHE A 123 3.45 -10.44 2.69
CA PHE A 123 4.00 -9.13 2.35
C PHE A 123 4.41 -9.02 0.88
N ARG A 124 5.11 -10.01 0.32
CA ARG A 124 5.51 -10.00 -1.09
C ARG A 124 4.31 -10.01 -2.05
N SER A 125 3.31 -10.84 -1.78
CA SER A 125 2.06 -10.85 -2.55
C SER A 125 1.34 -9.50 -2.50
N GLN A 126 1.35 -8.84 -1.34
CA GLN A 126 0.82 -7.47 -1.19
C GLN A 126 1.64 -6.45 -1.97
N ILE A 127 2.98 -6.51 -1.97
CA ILE A 127 3.83 -5.60 -2.76
C ILE A 127 3.57 -5.76 -4.26
N ARG A 128 3.37 -6.98 -4.76
CA ARG A 128 3.01 -7.21 -6.17
C ARG A 128 1.65 -6.62 -6.51
N ALA A 129 0.65 -6.82 -5.65
CA ALA A 129 -0.68 -6.26 -5.84
C ALA A 129 -0.67 -4.72 -5.80
N LEU A 130 0.09 -4.14 -4.86
CA LEU A 130 0.34 -2.70 -4.76
C LEU A 130 0.95 -2.17 -6.07
N ASN A 131 2.00 -2.83 -6.57
CA ASN A 131 2.64 -2.46 -7.83
C ASN A 131 1.67 -2.54 -9.01
N ARG A 132 0.83 -3.59 -9.09
CA ARG A 132 -0.18 -3.74 -10.14
C ARG A 132 -1.22 -2.61 -10.13
N GLY A 133 -1.65 -2.18 -8.94
CA GLY A 133 -2.54 -1.03 -8.80
C GLY A 133 -1.86 0.30 -9.16
N PHE A 134 -0.60 0.44 -8.78
CA PHE A 134 0.17 1.67 -8.98
C PHE A 134 0.67 1.86 -10.42
N ALA A 135 0.93 0.78 -11.15
CA ALA A 135 1.36 0.83 -12.55
C ALA A 135 0.29 1.53 -13.43
N PRO A 136 0.70 2.33 -14.43
CA PRO A 136 -0.25 2.89 -15.39
C PRO A 136 -0.97 1.77 -16.13
N ARG A 137 -2.27 1.95 -16.42
CA ARG A 137 -2.98 1.01 -17.32
C ARG A 137 -2.33 1.12 -18.70
N SER A 138 -1.71 0.04 -19.18
CA SER A 138 -1.40 -0.06 -20.61
C SER A 138 -2.72 -0.04 -21.36
N GLU A 139 -2.96 1.01 -22.13
CA GLU A 139 -4.08 1.05 -23.08
C GLU A 139 -3.93 -0.17 -24.00
N ARG A 140 -4.94 -1.05 -23.98
CA ARG A 140 -5.10 -2.12 -24.96
C ARG A 140 -5.99 -1.62 -26.09
#